data_AF-A0A2S9FNK3-F1
#
_entry.id   AF-A0A2S9FNK3-F1
#
_cell.length_a   1.000
_cell.length_b   1.000
_cell.length_c   1.000
_cell.angle_alpha   90.00
_cell.angle_beta   90.00
_cell.angle_gamma   90.00
#
_symmetry.space_group_name_H-M   'P 1'
#
loop_
_entity.id
_entity.type
_entity.pdbx_description
1 polymer ?
#
loop_
_entity_poly.entity_id
_entity_poly.type
_entity_poly.pdbx_seq_one_letter_code
_entity_poly.pdbx_strand_id
1 'polypeptide(L)'
;GEISVETALQRSPHNDKLFCIPATIDLAGAEIELVSMVAREGRLRTALAELKHHDFDYVFIDCPPSLGLLTINALVAAPEVLIPIQCEYYALEGVGQLLRNIEMVKSHLNPELEVSTVILTMYDGR
;
A
#
# COMPACT_ATOMS: atom_id res chain seq x y z
N GLY A 1 0.76 15.16 -5.08
CA GLY A 1 1.40 16.35 -4.49
C GLY A 1 1.97 17.20 -5.60
N GLU A 2 2.64 18.28 -5.23
CA GLU A 2 3.30 19.20 -6.17
C GLU A 2 4.67 18.69 -6.63
N ILE A 3 5.23 17.71 -5.91
CA ILE A 3 6.52 17.07 -6.22
C ILE A 3 6.33 15.72 -6.95
N SER A 4 7.24 15.42 -7.88
CA SER A 4 7.29 14.13 -8.58
C SER A 4 7.81 13.02 -7.67
N VAL A 5 7.55 11.77 -8.07
CA VAL A 5 8.06 10.61 -7.34
C VAL A 5 9.59 10.55 -7.40
N GLU A 6 10.19 10.89 -8.54
CA GLU A 6 11.63 10.95 -8.71
C GLU A 6 12.31 11.91 -7.71
N THR A 7 11.68 13.05 -7.46
CA THR A 7 12.21 14.05 -6.51
C THR A 7 12.11 13.57 -5.06
N ALA A 8 11.05 12.82 -4.75
CA ALA A 8 10.80 12.31 -3.40
C ALA A 8 11.64 11.06 -3.07
N LEU A 9 12.19 10.38 -4.09
CA LEU A 9 12.94 9.14 -3.96
C LEU A 9 14.32 9.39 -3.31
N GLN A 10 14.59 8.67 -2.22
CA GLN A 10 15.85 8.77 -1.48
C GLN A 10 16.54 7.41 -1.39
N ARG A 11 17.86 7.37 -1.63
CA ARG A 11 18.66 6.16 -1.44
C ARG A 11 18.94 5.94 0.06
N SER A 12 18.79 4.71 0.53
CA SER A 12 19.12 4.32 1.89
C SER A 12 20.63 4.50 2.18
N PRO A 13 21.02 5.04 3.34
CA PRO A 13 22.43 5.12 3.72
C PRO A 13 23.04 3.75 4.08
N HIS A 14 22.21 2.72 4.27
CA HIS A 14 22.65 1.40 4.71
C HIS A 14 22.75 0.38 3.57
N ASN A 15 22.17 0.65 2.41
CA ASN A 15 22.19 -0.26 1.26
C ASN A 15 21.94 0.51 -0.05
N ASP A 16 22.88 0.43 -1.00
CA ASP A 16 22.82 1.15 -2.27
C ASP A 16 21.69 0.68 -3.20
N LYS A 17 21.14 -0.52 -2.97
CA LYS A 17 20.01 -1.10 -3.73
C LYS A 17 18.65 -0.81 -3.10
N LEU A 18 18.62 -0.16 -1.94
CA LEU A 18 17.38 0.16 -1.24
C LEU A 18 17.07 1.64 -1.37
N PHE A 19 15.88 1.95 -1.86
CA PHE A 19 15.36 3.30 -1.99
C PHE A 19 14.06 3.41 -1.21
N CYS A 20 13.74 4.61 -0.76
CA CYS A 20 12.57 4.91 0.03
C CYS A 20 11.97 6.25 -0.40
N ILE A 21 10.64 6.29 -0.48
CA ILE A 21 9.88 7.54 -0.50
C ILE A 21 9.33 7.69 0.92
N PRO A 22 9.90 8.57 1.75
CA PRO A 22 9.51 8.65 3.15
C PRO A 22 8.11 9.24 3.28
N ALA A 23 7.31 8.67 4.19
CA ALA A 23 6.09 9.31 4.66
C ALA A 23 6.43 10.48 5.59
N THR A 24 5.67 11.57 5.51
CA THR A 24 5.70 12.68 6.46
C THR A 24 4.38 12.76 7.22
N ILE A 25 4.33 13.58 8.27
CA ILE A 25 3.09 13.85 9.00
C ILE A 25 1.99 14.41 8.09
N ASP A 26 2.37 15.04 6.98
CA ASP A 26 1.45 15.62 5.99
C ASP A 26 0.65 14.54 5.24
N LEU A 27 1.06 13.27 5.31
CA LEU A 27 0.29 12.15 4.71
C LEU A 27 -1.11 12.03 5.34
N ALA A 28 -1.26 12.41 6.61
CA ALA A 28 -2.58 12.49 7.25
C ALA A 28 -3.47 13.58 6.62
N GLY A 29 -2.88 14.71 6.20
CA GLY A 29 -3.58 15.76 5.47
C GLY A 29 -3.91 15.35 4.03
N ALA A 30 -3.03 14.59 3.39
CA ALA A 30 -3.22 14.10 2.02
C ALA A 30 -4.49 13.25 1.89
N GLU A 31 -4.87 12.48 2.92
CA GLU A 31 -6.12 11.72 2.91
C GLU A 31 -7.36 12.63 2.76
N ILE A 32 -7.36 13.80 3.42
CA ILE A 32 -8.45 14.78 3.32
C ILE A 32 -8.45 15.43 1.93
N GLU A 33 -7.27 15.81 1.42
CA GLU A 33 -7.13 16.42 0.10
C GLU A 33 -7.64 15.51 -1.02
N LEU A 34 -7.32 14.21 -0.93
CA LEU A 34 -7.74 13.20 -1.90
C LEU A 34 -9.26 13.14 -2.07
N VAL A 35 -10.06 13.42 -1.03
CA VAL A 35 -11.53 13.38 -1.12
C VAL A 35 -12.07 14.25 -2.25
N SER A 36 -11.46 15.42 -2.45
CA SER A 36 -11.88 16.41 -3.46
C SER A 36 -11.33 16.15 -4.86
N MET A 37 -10.41 15.19 -5.01
CA MET A 37 -9.73 14.93 -6.27
C MET A 37 -10.54 14.00 -7.19
N VAL A 38 -10.43 14.22 -8.49
CA VAL A 38 -10.93 13.28 -9.51
C VAL A 38 -10.01 12.07 -9.56
N ALA A 39 -10.59 10.87 -9.71
CA ALA A 39 -9.85 9.60 -9.73
C ALA A 39 -8.92 9.42 -8.51
N ARG A 40 -9.38 9.88 -7.34
CA ARG A 40 -8.61 9.92 -6.09
C ARG A 40 -8.08 8.56 -5.65
N GLU A 41 -8.76 7.47 -6.02
CA GLU A 41 -8.37 6.09 -5.70
C GLU A 41 -7.17 5.61 -6.52
N GLY A 42 -6.89 6.23 -7.69
CA GLY A 42 -5.82 5.82 -8.61
C GLY A 42 -4.61 6.77 -8.62
N ARG A 43 -4.51 7.70 -7.67
CA ARG A 43 -3.47 8.74 -7.66
C ARG A 43 -2.09 8.14 -7.43
N LEU A 44 -1.97 7.21 -6.49
CA LEU A 44 -0.70 6.53 -6.24
C LEU A 44 -0.24 5.69 -7.44
N ARG A 45 -1.16 4.95 -8.08
CA ARG A 45 -0.86 4.20 -9.33
C ARG A 45 -0.27 5.11 -10.41
N THR A 46 -0.84 6.30 -10.57
CA THR A 46 -0.38 7.29 -11.56
C THR A 46 1.02 7.79 -11.20
N ALA A 47 1.25 8.13 -9.93
CA ALA A 47 2.54 8.60 -9.45
C ALA A 47 3.65 7.54 -9.61
N LEU A 48 3.37 6.29 -9.24
CA LEU A 48 4.33 5.18 -9.34
C LEU A 48 4.63 4.77 -10.79
N ALA A 49 3.82 5.19 -11.77
CA ALA A 49 4.11 4.91 -13.18
C ALA A 49 5.44 5.56 -13.64
N GLU A 50 5.85 6.66 -13.01
CA GLU A 50 7.15 7.32 -13.24
C GLU A 50 8.33 6.40 -12.87
N LEU A 51 8.16 5.52 -11.88
CA LEU A 51 9.21 4.59 -11.46
C LEU A 51 9.52 3.50 -12.48
N LYS A 52 8.70 3.32 -13.52
CA LYS A 52 8.96 2.35 -14.59
C LYS A 52 10.25 2.65 -15.38
N HIS A 53 10.78 3.87 -15.26
CA HIS A 53 12.06 4.25 -15.86
C HIS A 53 13.28 3.83 -15.02
N HIS A 54 13.05 3.24 -13.84
CA HIS A 54 14.09 2.72 -12.96
C HIS A 54 14.13 1.19 -12.97
N ASP A 55 15.32 0.64 -12.73
CA ASP A 55 15.56 -0.80 -12.63
C ASP A 55 15.22 -1.33 -11.22
N PHE A 56 13.96 -1.15 -10.80
CA PHE A 56 13.46 -1.74 -9.55
C PHE A 56 12.84 -3.11 -9.80
N ASP A 57 13.39 -4.13 -9.15
CA ASP A 57 12.82 -5.48 -9.18
C ASP A 57 11.50 -5.56 -8.40
N TYR A 58 11.41 -4.81 -7.28
CA TYR A 58 10.27 -4.83 -6.36
C TYR A 58 9.97 -3.43 -5.82
N VAL A 59 8.68 -3.15 -5.61
CA VAL A 59 8.19 -1.95 -4.92
C VAL A 59 7.27 -2.41 -3.78
N PHE A 60 7.65 -2.08 -2.54
CA PHE A 60 6.82 -2.33 -1.37
C PHE A 60 6.08 -1.04 -0.99
N ILE A 61 4.77 -1.17 -0.73
CA ILE A 61 3.93 -0.07 -0.24
C ILE A 61 3.47 -0.45 1.17
N ASP A 62 3.92 0.28 2.17
CA ASP A 62 3.47 0.11 3.54
C ASP A 62 2.18 0.92 3.77
N CYS A 63 1.13 0.24 4.22
CA CYS A 63 -0.20 0.82 4.33
C CYS A 63 -0.51 1.18 5.79
N PRO A 64 -1.26 2.28 6.04
CA PRO A 64 -1.80 2.53 7.37
C PRO A 64 -2.82 1.43 7.76
N PRO A 65 -3.09 1.25 9.06
CA PRO A 65 -3.94 0.15 9.55
C PRO A 65 -5.44 0.32 9.22
N SER A 66 -5.86 1.49 8.72
CA SER A 66 -7.23 1.79 8.34
C SER A 66 -7.47 1.57 6.84
N LEU A 67 -8.69 1.18 6.45
CA LEU A 67 -9.07 1.02 5.03
C LEU A 67 -9.52 2.35 4.40
N GLY A 68 -8.75 3.42 4.65
CA GLY A 68 -8.99 4.77 4.13
C GLY A 68 -8.53 4.96 2.68
N LEU A 69 -8.55 6.20 2.19
CA LEU A 69 -8.17 6.50 0.80
C LEU A 69 -6.71 6.17 0.53
N LEU A 70 -5.83 6.28 1.53
CA LEU A 70 -4.41 5.90 1.39
C LEU A 70 -4.24 4.40 1.12
N THR A 71 -4.91 3.56 1.91
CA THR A 71 -4.88 2.10 1.74
C THR A 71 -5.56 1.67 0.45
N ILE A 72 -6.67 2.30 0.07
CA ILE A 72 -7.30 2.05 -1.23
C ILE A 72 -6.35 2.40 -2.37
N ASN A 73 -5.64 3.53 -2.29
CA ASN A 73 -4.64 3.91 -3.30
C ASN A 73 -3.53 2.88 -3.43
N ALA A 74 -3.05 2.33 -2.32
CA ALA A 74 -2.05 1.26 -2.31
C ALA A 74 -2.57 -0.02 -2.99
N LEU A 75 -3.77 -0.48 -2.62
CA LEU A 75 -4.40 -1.67 -3.21
C LEU A 75 -4.72 -1.48 -4.70
N VAL A 76 -5.04 -0.26 -5.12
CA VAL A 76 -5.20 0.07 -6.54
C VAL A 76 -3.85 0.16 -7.24
N ALA A 77 -2.78 0.55 -6.58
CA ALA A 77 -1.47 0.69 -7.23
C ALA A 77 -0.73 -0.63 -7.46
N ALA A 78 -0.99 -1.66 -6.63
CA ALA A 78 -0.27 -2.93 -6.67
C ALA A 78 -1.07 -4.06 -7.33
N PRO A 79 -0.41 -5.01 -8.03
CA PRO A 79 -1.06 -6.21 -8.54
C PRO A 79 -1.28 -7.28 -7.45
N GLU A 80 -0.56 -7.18 -6.34
CA GLU A 80 -0.66 -8.16 -5.26
C GLU A 80 -0.61 -7.49 -3.88
N VAL A 81 -1.20 -8.15 -2.90
CA VAL A 81 -1.18 -7.75 -1.50
C VAL A 81 -0.70 -8.89 -0.61
N LEU A 82 0.21 -8.53 0.30
CA LEU A 82 0.69 -9.37 1.38
C LEU A 82 -0.02 -8.98 2.67
N ILE A 83 -0.59 -9.96 3.38
CA ILE A 83 -1.37 -9.73 4.60
C ILE A 83 -0.61 -10.28 5.82
N PRO A 84 -0.09 -9.42 6.72
CA PRO A 84 0.38 -9.86 8.02
C PRO A 84 -0.80 -10.12 8.97
N ILE A 85 -0.86 -11.29 9.59
CA ILE A 85 -1.92 -11.71 10.53
C ILE A 85 -1.28 -12.08 11.86
N GLN A 86 -1.76 -11.50 12.96
CA GLN A 86 -1.36 -11.92 14.30
C GLN A 86 -2.04 -13.23 14.71
N CYS A 87 -1.30 -14.14 15.34
CA CYS A 87 -1.77 -15.47 15.76
C CYS A 87 -2.67 -15.44 17.02
N GLU A 88 -3.69 -14.59 17.06
CA GLU A 88 -4.63 -14.48 18.18
C GLU A 88 -6.04 -14.96 17.82
N TYR A 89 -6.82 -15.42 18.82
CA TYR A 89 -8.14 -16.02 18.60
C TYR A 89 -9.14 -15.08 17.92
N TYR A 90 -9.03 -13.76 18.16
CA TYR A 90 -9.88 -12.74 17.53
C TYR A 90 -9.43 -12.32 16.11
N ALA A 91 -8.31 -12.84 15.61
CA ALA A 91 -7.79 -12.48 14.30
C ALA A 91 -8.67 -13.00 13.16
N LEU A 92 -9.38 -14.12 13.36
CA LEU A 92 -10.17 -14.77 12.30
C LEU A 92 -11.35 -13.92 11.81
N GLU A 93 -12.01 -13.16 12.70
CA GLU A 93 -13.12 -12.28 12.32
C GLU A 93 -12.63 -11.05 11.54
N GLY A 94 -11.55 -10.41 12.02
CA GLY A 94 -10.92 -9.26 11.37
C GLY A 94 -10.35 -9.60 9.98
N VAL A 95 -9.78 -10.80 9.83
CA VAL A 95 -9.27 -11.30 8.53
C VAL A 95 -10.40 -11.48 7.54
N GLY A 96 -11.54 -12.04 7.95
CA GLY A 96 -12.70 -12.16 7.08
C GLY A 96 -13.21 -10.81 6.57
N GLN A 97 -13.21 -9.78 7.43
CA GLN A 97 -13.58 -8.42 7.02
C GLN A 97 -12.56 -7.80 6.05
N LEU A 98 -11.27 -7.97 6.34
CA LEU A 98 -10.20 -7.48 5.47
C LEU A 98 -10.29 -8.10 4.06
N LEU A 99 -10.46 -9.42 3.97
CA LEU A 99 -10.59 -10.12 2.69
C LEU A 99 -11.80 -9.64 1.89
N ARG A 100 -12.96 -9.43 2.55
CA ARG A 100 -14.14 -8.84 1.89
C ARG A 100 -13.86 -7.45 1.34
N ASN A 101 -13.13 -6.62 2.08
CA ASN A 101 -12.77 -5.28 1.65
C ASN A 101 -11.81 -5.30 0.45
N ILE A 102 -10.81 -6.18 0.47
CA ILE A 102 -9.89 -6.38 -0.66
C ILE A 102 -10.66 -6.84 -1.89
N GLU A 103 -11.61 -7.77 -1.75
CA GLU A 103 -12.43 -8.26 -2.86
C GLU A 103 -13.33 -7.16 -3.46
N MET A 104 -13.84 -6.24 -2.61
CA MET A 104 -14.57 -5.06 -3.09
C MET A 104 -13.65 -4.14 -3.92
N VAL A 105 -12.43 -3.89 -3.47
CA VAL A 105 -11.44 -3.09 -4.23
C VAL A 105 -11.09 -3.79 -5.53
N LYS A 106 -10.86 -5.11 -5.50
CA LYS A 106 -10.55 -5.91 -6.68
C LYS A 106 -11.65 -5.80 -7.74
N SER A 107 -12.90 -6.05 -7.35
CA SER A 107 -14.04 -6.07 -8.26
C SER A 107 -14.39 -4.70 -8.88
N HIS A 108 -14.12 -3.60 -8.18
CA HIS A 108 -14.54 -2.27 -8.63
C HIS A 108 -13.40 -1.38 -9.14
N LEU A 109 -12.17 -1.56 -8.66
CA LEU A 109 -11.07 -0.62 -8.88
C LEU A 109 -9.81 -1.27 -9.45
N ASN A 110 -9.51 -2.51 -9.09
CA ASN A 110 -8.30 -3.19 -9.53
C ASN A 110 -8.49 -4.70 -9.75
N PRO A 111 -9.00 -5.12 -10.93
CA PRO A 111 -9.28 -6.53 -11.21
C PRO A 111 -8.07 -7.47 -11.16
N GLU A 112 -6.85 -6.92 -11.29
CA GLU A 112 -5.59 -7.67 -11.22
C GLU A 112 -5.10 -7.91 -9.79
N LEU A 113 -5.73 -7.29 -8.79
CA LEU A 113 -5.33 -7.41 -7.38
C LEU A 113 -5.52 -8.84 -6.86
N GLU A 114 -4.45 -9.46 -6.39
CA GLU A 114 -4.49 -10.78 -5.77
C GLU A 114 -3.92 -10.76 -4.35
N VAL A 115 -4.50 -11.56 -3.46
CA VAL A 115 -3.87 -11.84 -2.16
C VAL A 115 -2.81 -12.92 -2.40
N SER A 116 -1.54 -12.51 -2.56
CA SER A 116 -0.47 -13.45 -2.92
C SER A 116 0.14 -14.15 -1.73
N THR A 117 0.19 -13.49 -0.58
CA THR A 117 0.90 -13.99 0.60
C THR A 117 0.16 -13.64 1.89
N VAL A 118 0.09 -14.61 2.80
CA VAL A 118 -0.35 -14.39 4.19
C VAL A 118 0.83 -14.73 5.10
N ILE A 119 1.26 -13.76 5.92
CA ILE A 119 2.34 -13.94 6.88
C ILE A 119 1.75 -13.99 8.29
N LEU A 120 1.96 -15.10 8.98
CA LEU A 120 1.67 -15.21 10.41
C LEU A 120 2.74 -14.45 11.20
N THR A 121 2.32 -13.44 11.96
CA THR A 121 3.19 -12.59 12.78
C THR A 121 2.87 -12.80 14.27
N MET A 122 3.82 -12.41 15.14
CA MET A 122 3.70 -12.53 16.60
C MET A 122 3.37 -13.96 17.06
N TYR A 123 3.87 -14.99 16.35
CA TYR A 123 3.74 -16.38 16.76
C TYR A 123 4.55 -16.64 18.05
N ASP A 124 3.86 -16.99 19.13
CA ASP A 124 4.49 -17.55 20.33
C ASP A 124 4.32 -19.08 20.32
N GLY A 125 5.42 -19.79 20.11
CA GLY A 125 5.46 -21.26 20.02
C GLY A 125 5.71 -21.97 21.35
N ARG A 126 5.48 -21.28 22.48
CA ARG A 126 5.62 -21.83 23.83
C ARG A 126 4.44 -22.72 24.21
#